data_AF-A0A356KEZ6-F1
#
_entry.id   AF-A0A356KEZ6-F1
#
_cell.length_a   1.000
_cell.length_b   1.000
_cell.length_c   1.000
_cell.angle_alpha   90.00
_cell.angle_beta   90.00
_cell.angle_gamma   90.00
#
_symmetry.space_group_name_H-M   'P 1'
#
loop_
_entity.id
_entity.type
_entity.pdbx_description
1 polymer ?
#
loop_
_entity_poly.entity_id
_entity_poly.type
_entity_poly.pdbx_seq_one_letter_code
_entity_poly.pdbx_strand_id
1 'polypeptide(L)'
;MVETLNATALAEFDRLLGELPRAGARARPPTLQRLLALAAHLLESEAGVEALAERGGAIEEAGFFRDTAWADPSRLLPPLVRSGLLAEGPTGTTESLSELRMLALAQGRCRSERASAEEAAAFLEAALVLCLDLLFPVRGTEASRDPTPGRRRAERLCAYLGRAFSLEGLLGVLTVEVEQVLSQRQIQLERVHELLDQAERVPLSEGRARPERLERFLRARSGPTPLSERHRDPEAYRAALAQLGQQERCVEARALGRSLRMTGLACPQHAVLLGEHFAESETVELALRLNAPGQVELARQQRLFQRLVRECVRPATAGSLYGLARVLEAGLLSRPEVEAGLRRLFALELAPSVTARLRARFGDEADLSAHLIAGAVNVLGQPLGLGQGNNPTCQSAR
;
A
#
# COMPACT_ATOMS: atom_id res chain seq x y z
N MET A 1 -1.09 -37.01 17.41
CA MET A 1 -1.61 -36.30 18.60
C MET A 1 -2.31 -34.99 18.23
N VAL A 2 -1.65 -34.05 17.54
CA VAL A 2 -2.27 -32.77 17.11
C VAL A 2 -3.46 -33.00 16.15
N GLU A 3 -3.32 -33.87 15.15
CA GLU A 3 -4.43 -34.24 14.24
C GLU A 3 -5.61 -34.90 14.98
N THR A 4 -5.33 -35.70 16.00
CA THR A 4 -6.32 -36.41 16.81
C THR A 4 -7.08 -35.46 17.74
N LEU A 5 -6.40 -34.44 18.28
CA LEU A 5 -7.00 -33.36 19.07
C LEU A 5 -7.89 -32.47 18.19
N ASN A 6 -7.44 -32.11 16.99
CA ASN A 6 -8.23 -31.32 16.04
C ASN A 6 -9.52 -32.05 15.61
N ALA A 7 -9.46 -33.36 15.38
CA ALA A 7 -10.65 -34.16 15.04
C ALA A 7 -11.68 -34.17 16.18
N THR A 8 -11.23 -34.21 17.44
CA THR A 8 -12.11 -34.18 18.61
C THR A 8 -12.74 -32.81 18.80
N ALA A 9 -11.94 -31.74 18.66
CA ALA A 9 -12.43 -30.36 18.72
C ALA A 9 -13.44 -30.05 17.60
N LEU A 10 -13.21 -30.59 16.40
CA LEU A 10 -14.09 -30.44 15.25
C LEU A 10 -15.42 -31.17 15.44
N ALA A 11 -15.39 -32.41 15.94
CA ALA A 11 -16.61 -33.17 16.24
C ALA A 11 -17.48 -32.48 17.30
N GLU A 12 -16.85 -31.93 18.34
CA GLU A 12 -17.55 -31.14 19.36
C GLU A 12 -18.09 -29.81 18.79
N PHE A 13 -17.34 -29.16 17.90
CA PHE A 13 -17.79 -27.96 17.19
C PHE A 13 -19.06 -28.25 16.37
N ASP A 14 -19.06 -29.33 15.58
CA ASP A 14 -20.18 -29.74 14.75
C ASP A 14 -21.42 -30.08 15.60
N ARG A 15 -21.22 -30.75 16.75
CA ARG A 15 -22.30 -31.06 17.71
C ARG A 15 -22.93 -29.78 18.27
N LEU A 16 -22.12 -28.86 18.79
CA LEU A 16 -22.61 -27.60 19.38
C LEU A 16 -23.24 -26.69 18.32
N LEU A 17 -22.75 -26.72 17.09
CA LEU A 17 -23.31 -25.95 15.98
C LEU A 17 -24.72 -26.44 15.64
N GLY A 18 -24.95 -27.76 15.65
CA GLY A 18 -26.28 -28.36 15.45
C GLY A 18 -27.26 -28.09 16.60
N GLU A 19 -26.78 -27.85 17.81
CA GLU A 19 -27.60 -27.49 18.98
C GLU A 19 -28.00 -26.02 19.02
N LEU A 20 -27.21 -25.14 18.39
CA LEU A 20 -27.36 -23.69 18.45
C LEU A 20 -28.73 -23.16 17.99
N PRO A 21 -29.35 -23.67 16.90
CA PRO A 21 -30.69 -23.23 16.47
C PRO A 21 -31.79 -23.53 17.48
N ARG A 22 -31.61 -24.60 18.29
CA ARG A 22 -32.58 -25.08 19.27
C ARG A 22 -32.32 -24.51 20.66
N ALA A 23 -31.18 -23.85 20.87
CA ALA A 23 -30.82 -23.25 22.14
C ALA A 23 -31.72 -22.05 22.47
N GLY A 24 -32.42 -22.12 23.61
CA GLY A 24 -33.18 -20.98 24.13
C GLY A 24 -32.28 -19.80 24.52
N ALA A 25 -32.88 -18.63 24.75
CA ALA A 25 -32.15 -17.37 25.02
C ALA A 25 -31.11 -17.46 26.17
N ARG A 26 -31.33 -18.31 27.18
CA ARG A 26 -30.39 -18.52 28.30
C ARG A 26 -29.23 -19.46 27.98
N ALA A 27 -29.45 -20.46 27.12
CA ALA A 27 -28.44 -21.47 26.76
C ALA A 27 -27.57 -21.02 25.59
N ARG A 28 -28.05 -20.08 24.78
CA ARG A 28 -27.35 -19.58 23.59
C ARG A 28 -26.01 -18.88 23.90
N PRO A 29 -25.89 -17.94 24.86
CA PRO A 29 -24.62 -17.28 25.16
C PRO A 29 -23.48 -18.25 25.57
N PRO A 30 -23.67 -19.21 26.51
CA PRO A 30 -22.59 -20.14 26.86
C PRO A 30 -22.25 -21.11 25.72
N THR A 31 -23.22 -21.50 24.88
CA THR A 31 -22.95 -22.31 23.67
C THR A 31 -22.10 -21.54 22.66
N LEU A 32 -22.40 -20.26 22.42
CA LEU A 32 -21.60 -19.40 21.53
C LEU A 32 -20.17 -19.20 22.06
N GLN A 33 -20.00 -18.97 23.36
CA GLN A 33 -18.66 -18.85 23.96
C GLN A 33 -17.83 -20.13 23.76
N ARG A 34 -18.45 -21.30 23.92
CA ARG A 34 -17.79 -22.59 23.66
C ARG A 34 -17.45 -22.79 22.18
N LEU A 35 -18.36 -22.46 21.27
CA LEU A 35 -18.11 -22.50 19.83
C LEU A 35 -16.94 -21.58 19.43
N LEU A 36 -16.89 -20.36 19.98
CA LEU A 36 -15.78 -19.43 19.75
C LEU A 36 -14.45 -19.96 20.28
N ALA A 37 -14.43 -20.62 21.44
CA ALA A 37 -13.21 -21.21 21.98
C ALA A 37 -12.70 -22.36 21.08
N LEU A 38 -13.60 -23.24 20.61
CA LEU A 38 -13.26 -24.33 19.70
C LEU A 38 -12.78 -23.80 18.34
N ALA A 39 -13.49 -22.80 17.77
CA ALA A 39 -13.08 -22.16 16.54
C ALA A 39 -11.71 -21.48 16.68
N ALA A 40 -11.46 -20.77 17.78
CA ALA A 40 -10.17 -20.14 18.04
C ALA A 40 -9.03 -21.16 18.03
N HIS A 41 -9.23 -22.33 18.65
CA HIS A 41 -8.26 -23.41 18.64
C HIS A 41 -8.05 -24.03 17.25
N LEU A 42 -9.12 -24.29 16.50
CA LEU A 42 -9.03 -24.84 15.14
C LEU A 42 -8.25 -23.90 14.20
N LEU A 43 -8.47 -22.59 14.31
CA LEU A 43 -7.78 -21.57 13.51
C LEU A 43 -6.27 -21.44 13.83
N GLU A 44 -5.75 -22.15 14.83
CA GLU A 44 -4.30 -22.22 15.12
C GLU A 44 -3.52 -23.04 14.08
N SER A 45 -4.22 -23.84 13.26
CA SER A 45 -3.62 -24.73 12.25
C SER A 45 -4.24 -24.51 10.86
N GLU A 46 -3.46 -24.76 9.81
CA GLU A 46 -3.97 -24.66 8.42
C GLU A 46 -5.13 -25.63 8.19
N ALA A 47 -4.96 -26.91 8.55
CA ALA A 47 -6.01 -27.92 8.43
C ALA A 47 -7.32 -27.54 9.17
N GLY A 48 -7.22 -26.86 10.32
CA GLY A 48 -8.40 -26.40 11.05
C GLY A 48 -9.10 -25.21 10.38
N VAL A 49 -8.36 -24.32 9.70
CA VAL A 49 -8.96 -23.29 8.83
C VAL A 49 -9.73 -23.95 7.69
N GLU A 50 -9.15 -24.94 7.02
CA GLU A 50 -9.80 -25.66 5.92
C GLU A 50 -11.07 -26.37 6.41
N ALA A 51 -11.00 -27.05 7.55
CA ALA A 51 -12.15 -27.69 8.17
C ALA A 51 -13.28 -26.71 8.50
N LEU A 52 -12.96 -25.55 9.09
CA LEU A 52 -13.96 -24.51 9.37
C LEU A 52 -14.53 -23.90 8.09
N ALA A 53 -13.75 -23.77 7.03
CA ALA A 53 -14.19 -23.24 5.74
C ALA A 53 -15.26 -24.12 5.09
N GLU A 54 -15.14 -25.44 5.18
CA GLU A 54 -16.18 -26.39 4.73
C GLU A 54 -17.51 -26.17 5.46
N ARG A 55 -17.46 -25.65 6.69
CA ARG A 55 -18.61 -25.42 7.57
C ARG A 55 -19.15 -24.00 7.51
N GLY A 56 -18.58 -23.12 6.67
CA GLY A 56 -19.00 -21.72 6.56
C GLY A 56 -20.51 -21.55 6.30
N GLY A 57 -21.10 -22.42 5.48
CA GLY A 57 -22.56 -22.45 5.25
C GLY A 57 -23.37 -22.85 6.48
N ALA A 58 -22.98 -23.93 7.15
CA ALA A 58 -23.64 -24.40 8.37
C ALA A 58 -23.56 -23.37 9.50
N ILE A 59 -22.49 -22.58 9.57
CA ILE A 59 -22.33 -21.49 10.55
C ILE A 59 -23.39 -20.39 10.34
N GLU A 60 -23.65 -20.00 9.10
CA GLU A 60 -24.70 -19.03 8.75
C GLU A 60 -26.09 -19.61 9.04
N GLU A 61 -26.37 -20.84 8.60
CA GLU A 61 -27.67 -21.50 8.79
C GLU A 61 -27.99 -21.74 10.28
N ALA A 62 -26.98 -22.04 11.09
CA ALA A 62 -27.13 -22.17 12.54
C ALA A 62 -27.48 -20.83 13.22
N GLY A 63 -27.37 -19.72 12.48
CA GLY A 63 -27.61 -18.37 12.96
C GLY A 63 -26.53 -17.91 13.93
N PHE A 64 -25.27 -18.34 13.75
CA PHE A 64 -24.15 -18.01 14.65
C PHE A 64 -24.01 -16.50 14.89
N PHE A 65 -24.16 -15.70 13.83
CA PHE A 65 -23.97 -14.24 13.87
C PHE A 65 -25.19 -13.45 14.35
N ARG A 66 -26.30 -14.10 14.73
CA ARG A 66 -27.51 -13.40 15.19
C ARG A 66 -27.20 -12.50 16.40
N ASP A 67 -27.76 -11.30 16.38
CA ASP A 67 -27.59 -10.28 17.43
C ASP A 67 -26.14 -9.75 17.57
N THR A 68 -25.32 -9.90 16.51
CA THR A 68 -23.96 -9.36 16.44
C THR A 68 -23.79 -8.36 15.29
N ALA A 69 -22.66 -7.65 15.26
CA ALA A 69 -22.31 -6.75 14.16
C ALA A 69 -22.17 -7.46 12.80
N TRP A 70 -21.91 -8.77 12.80
CA TRP A 70 -21.73 -9.59 11.59
C TRP A 70 -23.02 -10.26 11.10
N ALA A 71 -24.16 -9.97 11.72
CA ALA A 71 -25.44 -10.63 11.44
C ALA A 71 -25.90 -10.46 9.99
N ASP A 72 -25.62 -9.30 9.38
CA ASP A 72 -26.01 -8.98 8.02
C ASP A 72 -24.78 -8.99 7.08
N PRO A 73 -24.62 -10.00 6.21
CA PRO A 73 -23.49 -10.09 5.29
C PRO A 73 -23.43 -8.92 4.30
N SER A 74 -24.57 -8.29 3.97
CA SER A 74 -24.62 -7.15 3.03
C SER A 74 -24.09 -5.83 3.63
N ARG A 75 -24.00 -5.76 4.96
CA ARG A 75 -23.56 -4.56 5.69
C ARG A 75 -22.12 -4.62 6.15
N LEU A 76 -21.41 -5.70 5.82
CA LEU A 76 -19.99 -5.83 6.13
C LEU A 76 -19.18 -4.81 5.32
N LEU A 77 -18.16 -4.24 5.95
CA LEU A 77 -17.32 -3.21 5.36
C LEU A 77 -15.89 -3.74 5.20
N PRO A 78 -15.38 -3.90 3.96
CA PRO A 78 -14.01 -4.35 3.73
C PRO A 78 -12.94 -3.56 4.52
N PRO A 79 -13.04 -2.22 4.70
CA PRO A 79 -12.12 -1.45 5.53
C PRO A 79 -11.97 -1.90 6.99
N LEU A 80 -12.95 -2.58 7.56
CA LEU A 80 -12.93 -3.01 8.96
C LEU A 80 -12.31 -4.40 9.15
N VAL A 81 -12.30 -5.23 8.09
CA VAL A 81 -11.88 -6.64 8.15
C VAL A 81 -10.48 -6.78 8.72
N ARG A 82 -9.53 -5.98 8.24
CA ARG A 82 -8.13 -6.05 8.73
C ARG A 82 -8.04 -5.85 10.23
N SER A 83 -8.70 -4.83 10.77
CA SER A 83 -8.71 -4.58 12.22
C SER A 83 -9.45 -5.67 13.00
N GLY A 84 -10.53 -6.21 12.43
CA GLY A 84 -11.28 -7.33 13.02
C GLY A 84 -10.42 -8.59 13.11
N LEU A 85 -9.71 -8.96 12.04
CA LEU A 85 -8.88 -10.17 11.99
C LEU A 85 -7.72 -10.10 12.99
N LEU A 86 -7.11 -8.92 13.13
CA LEU A 86 -6.02 -8.66 14.06
C LEU A 86 -6.48 -8.55 15.52
N ALA A 87 -7.78 -8.38 15.78
CA ALA A 87 -8.30 -8.30 17.14
C ALA A 87 -8.08 -9.60 17.92
N GLU A 88 -7.57 -9.51 19.14
CA GLU A 88 -7.38 -10.67 19.99
C GLU A 88 -8.72 -11.16 20.58
N GLY A 89 -8.76 -12.44 20.98
CA GLY A 89 -9.92 -13.04 21.64
C GLY A 89 -11.13 -13.26 20.69
N PRO A 90 -12.36 -13.19 21.22
CA PRO A 90 -13.57 -13.64 20.52
C PRO A 90 -13.92 -12.80 19.29
N THR A 91 -13.55 -11.51 19.29
CA THR A 91 -13.81 -10.60 18.16
C THR A 91 -13.12 -11.10 16.89
N GLY A 92 -11.81 -11.35 16.93
CA GLY A 92 -11.11 -11.78 15.72
C GLY A 92 -11.40 -13.22 15.31
N THR A 93 -11.83 -14.08 16.25
CA THR A 93 -12.38 -15.39 15.89
C THR A 93 -13.72 -15.25 15.18
N THR A 94 -14.60 -14.35 15.64
CA THR A 94 -15.87 -14.06 14.98
C THR A 94 -15.65 -13.48 13.58
N GLU A 95 -14.72 -12.53 13.43
CA GLU A 95 -14.31 -11.99 12.14
C GLU A 95 -13.85 -13.12 11.21
N SER A 96 -12.97 -14.01 11.69
CA SER A 96 -12.46 -15.12 10.90
C SER A 96 -13.57 -16.05 10.40
N LEU A 97 -14.56 -16.36 11.25
CA LEU A 97 -15.72 -17.16 10.86
C LEU A 97 -16.62 -16.40 9.88
N SER A 98 -16.74 -15.07 9.98
CA SER A 98 -17.49 -14.24 9.04
C SER A 98 -16.87 -14.31 7.65
N GLU A 99 -15.54 -14.23 7.53
CA GLU A 99 -14.86 -14.37 6.24
C GLU A 99 -15.04 -15.77 5.62
N LEU A 100 -14.99 -16.83 6.44
CA LEU A 100 -15.26 -18.20 5.97
C LEU A 100 -16.72 -18.40 5.54
N ARG A 101 -17.67 -17.73 6.19
CA ARG A 101 -19.06 -17.67 5.71
C ARG A 101 -19.13 -16.97 4.35
N MET A 102 -18.50 -15.80 4.21
CA MET A 102 -18.51 -15.06 2.95
C MET A 102 -17.91 -15.92 1.82
N LEU A 103 -16.90 -16.73 2.13
CA LEU A 103 -16.31 -17.65 1.16
C LEU A 103 -17.32 -18.72 0.72
N ALA A 104 -18.06 -19.29 1.66
CA ALA A 104 -19.10 -20.28 1.36
C ALA A 104 -20.23 -19.68 0.50
N LEU A 105 -20.61 -18.42 0.74
CA LEU A 105 -21.58 -17.68 -0.09
C LEU A 105 -21.03 -17.43 -1.50
N ALA A 106 -19.79 -16.94 -1.60
CA ALA A 106 -19.12 -16.65 -2.87
C ALA A 106 -18.98 -17.91 -3.75
N GLN A 107 -18.75 -19.07 -3.13
CA GLN A 107 -18.64 -20.36 -3.81
C GLN A 107 -20.00 -21.03 -4.07
N GLY A 108 -21.11 -20.40 -3.68
CA GLY A 108 -22.47 -20.93 -3.84
C GLY A 108 -22.76 -22.17 -2.99
N ARG A 109 -21.96 -22.44 -1.94
CA ARG A 109 -22.14 -23.58 -1.02
C ARG A 109 -23.28 -23.34 -0.03
N CYS A 110 -23.62 -22.08 0.23
CA CYS A 110 -24.82 -21.69 0.98
C CYS A 110 -25.53 -20.53 0.29
N ARG A 111 -26.79 -20.28 0.69
CA ARG A 111 -27.61 -19.17 0.18
C ARG A 111 -27.96 -18.25 1.35
N SER A 112 -27.85 -16.95 1.13
CA SER A 112 -28.38 -15.93 2.03
C SER A 112 -29.44 -15.13 1.31
N GLU A 113 -30.50 -14.75 2.02
CA GLU A 113 -31.51 -13.81 1.50
C GLU A 113 -30.97 -12.38 1.42
N ARG A 114 -29.87 -12.08 2.11
CA ARG A 114 -29.34 -10.72 2.28
C ARG A 114 -28.19 -10.38 1.33
N ALA A 115 -27.46 -11.37 0.84
CA ALA A 115 -26.31 -11.17 -0.03
C ALA A 115 -26.23 -12.25 -1.10
N SER A 116 -25.90 -11.85 -2.32
CA SER A 116 -25.63 -12.71 -3.45
C SER A 116 -24.21 -13.29 -3.41
N ALA A 117 -23.96 -14.36 -4.19
CA ALA A 117 -22.63 -14.92 -4.34
C ALA A 117 -21.63 -13.92 -4.94
N GLU A 118 -22.09 -13.08 -5.86
CA GLU A 118 -21.29 -12.04 -6.52
C GLU A 118 -20.89 -10.93 -5.54
N GLU A 119 -21.82 -10.45 -4.70
CA GLU A 119 -21.53 -9.47 -3.65
C GLU A 119 -20.55 -10.04 -2.61
N ALA A 120 -20.70 -11.32 -2.24
CA ALA A 120 -19.80 -11.96 -1.30
C ALA A 120 -18.37 -12.12 -1.86
N ALA A 121 -18.25 -12.47 -3.14
CA ALA A 121 -16.97 -12.53 -3.84
C ALA A 121 -16.30 -11.15 -3.90
N ALA A 122 -17.05 -10.12 -4.31
CA ALA A 122 -16.55 -8.75 -4.39
C ALA A 122 -16.11 -8.20 -3.01
N PHE A 123 -16.86 -8.51 -1.96
CA PHE A 123 -16.49 -8.18 -0.58
C PHE A 123 -15.15 -8.80 -0.18
N LEU A 124 -14.98 -10.11 -0.43
CA LEU A 124 -13.74 -10.83 -0.08
C LEU A 124 -12.54 -10.36 -0.89
N GLU A 125 -12.70 -10.08 -2.18
CA GLU A 125 -11.64 -9.49 -3.00
C GLU A 125 -11.18 -8.13 -2.44
N ALA A 126 -12.13 -7.25 -2.11
CA ALA A 126 -11.82 -5.95 -1.51
C ALA A 126 -11.16 -6.09 -0.12
N ALA A 127 -11.64 -7.02 0.71
CA ALA A 127 -11.07 -7.27 2.04
C ALA A 127 -9.65 -7.82 1.95
N LEU A 128 -9.40 -8.79 1.05
CA LEU A 128 -8.08 -9.38 0.83
C LEU A 128 -7.06 -8.35 0.33
N VAL A 129 -7.47 -7.40 -0.52
CA VAL A 129 -6.59 -6.29 -0.92
C VAL A 129 -6.17 -5.45 0.27
N LEU A 130 -7.08 -5.16 1.19
CA LEU A 130 -6.75 -4.39 2.39
C LEU A 130 -5.92 -5.20 3.40
N CYS A 131 -5.93 -6.53 3.28
CA CYS A 131 -5.17 -7.48 4.10
C CYS A 131 -3.93 -8.04 3.37
N LEU A 132 -3.42 -7.39 2.32
CA LEU A 132 -2.27 -7.89 1.56
C LEU A 132 -0.99 -8.03 2.39
N ASP A 133 -0.83 -7.22 3.43
CA ASP A 133 0.28 -7.35 4.36
C ASP A 133 0.21 -8.63 5.20
N LEU A 134 -0.98 -9.21 5.33
CA LEU A 134 -1.24 -10.51 5.97
C LEU A 134 -1.12 -11.67 4.97
N LEU A 135 -1.44 -11.44 3.69
CA LEU A 135 -1.20 -12.40 2.61
C LEU A 135 0.30 -12.56 2.29
N PHE A 136 1.03 -11.45 2.28
CA PHE A 136 2.45 -11.38 1.92
C PHE A 136 3.26 -10.70 3.03
N PRO A 137 3.42 -11.34 4.21
CA PRO A 137 4.09 -10.72 5.34
C PRO A 137 5.56 -10.41 5.02
N VAL A 138 5.95 -9.16 5.25
CA VAL A 138 7.35 -8.72 5.13
C VAL A 138 8.14 -9.32 6.31
N ARG A 139 9.00 -10.30 6.04
CA ARG A 139 9.89 -10.88 7.06
C ARG A 139 11.15 -10.03 7.16
N GLY A 140 11.42 -9.42 8.33
CA GLY A 140 12.71 -8.75 8.59
C GLY A 140 12.68 -7.50 9.48
N THR A 141 11.51 -6.99 9.89
CA THR A 141 11.42 -5.88 10.87
C THR A 141 11.33 -6.41 12.30
N GLU A 142 11.64 -5.61 13.33
CA GLU A 142 11.49 -6.02 14.75
C GLU A 142 10.06 -6.49 15.08
N ALA A 143 9.04 -5.87 14.49
CA ALA A 143 7.64 -6.28 14.61
C ALA A 143 7.31 -7.63 13.92
N SER A 144 8.21 -8.15 13.10
CA SER A 144 8.09 -9.46 12.44
C SER A 144 8.67 -10.61 13.26
N ARG A 145 9.42 -10.32 14.35
CA ARG A 145 10.17 -11.35 15.10
C ARG A 145 9.29 -12.19 16.02
N ASP A 146 8.14 -11.66 16.48
CA ASP A 146 7.17 -12.41 17.27
C ASP A 146 5.74 -11.89 16.99
N PRO A 147 5.09 -12.35 15.90
CA PRO A 147 3.74 -11.89 15.55
C PRO A 147 2.74 -12.33 16.62
N THR A 148 1.80 -11.46 17.00
CA THR A 148 0.77 -11.80 18.00
C THR A 148 -0.07 -13.01 17.57
N PRO A 149 -0.72 -13.74 18.49
CA PRO A 149 -1.61 -14.84 18.15
C PRO A 149 -2.68 -14.46 17.12
N GLY A 150 -3.31 -13.29 17.28
CA GLY A 150 -4.28 -12.72 16.34
C GLY A 150 -3.69 -12.50 14.95
N ARG A 151 -2.47 -11.98 14.84
CA ARG A 151 -1.77 -11.81 13.56
C ARG A 151 -1.50 -13.15 12.87
N ARG A 152 -0.99 -14.15 13.59
CA ARG A 152 -0.73 -15.48 13.00
C ARG A 152 -2.00 -16.15 12.49
N ARG A 153 -3.11 -16.02 13.24
CA ARG A 153 -4.44 -16.47 12.82
C ARG A 153 -4.89 -15.77 11.53
N ALA A 154 -4.76 -14.45 11.50
CA ALA A 154 -5.15 -13.63 10.36
C ALA A 154 -4.33 -13.96 9.10
N GLU A 155 -3.01 -14.11 9.23
CA GLU A 155 -2.11 -14.51 8.14
C GLU A 155 -2.49 -15.87 7.56
N ARG A 156 -2.76 -16.88 8.40
CA ARG A 156 -3.21 -18.21 7.94
C ARG A 156 -4.55 -18.16 7.23
N LEU A 157 -5.52 -17.45 7.80
CA LEU A 157 -6.85 -17.30 7.17
C LEU A 157 -6.74 -16.59 5.82
N CYS A 158 -6.01 -15.48 5.76
CA CYS A 158 -5.77 -14.76 4.52
C CYS A 158 -5.10 -15.67 3.49
N ALA A 159 -4.06 -16.43 3.87
CA ALA A 159 -3.41 -17.38 2.98
C ALA A 159 -4.38 -18.46 2.44
N TYR A 160 -5.31 -18.95 3.27
CA TYR A 160 -6.35 -19.87 2.80
C TYR A 160 -7.32 -19.20 1.82
N LEU A 161 -7.85 -18.03 2.18
CA LEU A 161 -8.76 -17.26 1.32
C LEU A 161 -8.09 -16.90 -0.01
N GLY A 162 -6.83 -16.46 0.02
CA GLY A 162 -6.04 -16.13 -1.16
C GLY A 162 -5.76 -17.33 -2.08
N ARG A 163 -5.78 -18.57 -1.57
CA ARG A 163 -5.76 -19.79 -2.40
C ARG A 163 -7.11 -20.07 -3.04
N ALA A 164 -8.20 -19.70 -2.36
CA ALA A 164 -9.57 -19.94 -2.82
C ALA A 164 -10.04 -18.92 -3.87
N PHE A 165 -9.47 -17.71 -3.88
CA PHE A 165 -9.67 -16.70 -4.91
C PHE A 165 -8.53 -16.71 -5.93
N SER A 166 -8.81 -16.38 -7.19
CA SER A 166 -7.73 -16.13 -8.15
C SER A 166 -6.97 -14.87 -7.72
N LEU A 167 -5.70 -15.02 -7.33
CA LEU A 167 -4.81 -13.90 -7.01
C LEU A 167 -4.69 -12.88 -8.16
N GLU A 168 -5.02 -13.28 -9.39
CA GLU A 168 -5.16 -12.40 -10.57
C GLU A 168 -6.21 -11.29 -10.35
N GLY A 169 -7.34 -11.59 -9.71
CA GLY A 169 -8.38 -10.61 -9.38
C GLY A 169 -7.88 -9.55 -8.40
N LEU A 170 -7.04 -9.96 -7.45
CA LEU A 170 -6.42 -9.05 -6.48
C LEU A 170 -5.51 -8.02 -7.16
N LEU A 171 -4.82 -8.38 -8.25
CA LEU A 171 -4.00 -7.44 -9.01
C LEU A 171 -4.85 -6.34 -9.65
N GLY A 172 -6.06 -6.66 -10.09
CA GLY A 172 -7.00 -5.68 -10.64
C GLY A 172 -7.41 -4.64 -9.58
N VAL A 173 -7.83 -5.10 -8.40
CA VAL A 173 -8.22 -4.23 -7.29
C VAL A 173 -7.03 -3.41 -6.77
N LEU A 174 -5.85 -4.03 -6.63
CA LEU A 174 -4.59 -3.35 -6.30
C LEU A 174 -4.25 -2.23 -7.29
N THR A 175 -4.43 -2.50 -8.59
CA THR A 175 -4.19 -1.51 -9.64
C THR A 175 -5.07 -0.28 -9.41
N VAL A 176 -6.36 -0.48 -9.13
CA VAL A 176 -7.30 0.61 -8.87
C VAL A 176 -6.93 1.38 -7.61
N GLU A 177 -6.54 0.71 -6.53
CA GLU A 177 -6.11 1.37 -5.29
C GLU A 177 -4.86 2.23 -5.51
N VAL A 178 -3.83 1.69 -6.18
CA VAL A 178 -2.62 2.44 -6.53
C VAL A 178 -2.96 3.66 -7.39
N GLU A 179 -3.83 3.50 -8.39
CA GLU A 179 -4.31 4.61 -9.23
C GLU A 179 -5.02 5.68 -8.40
N GLN A 180 -5.91 5.29 -7.48
CA GLN A 180 -6.62 6.22 -6.62
C GLN A 180 -5.66 7.00 -5.72
N VAL A 181 -4.72 6.34 -5.05
CA VAL A 181 -3.73 7.02 -4.20
C VAL A 181 -2.84 7.97 -5.01
N LEU A 182 -2.34 7.52 -6.17
CA LEU A 182 -1.50 8.35 -7.04
C LEU A 182 -2.26 9.51 -7.70
N SER A 183 -3.57 9.36 -7.94
CA SER A 183 -4.40 10.43 -8.50
C SER A 183 -4.51 11.64 -7.56
N GLN A 184 -4.40 11.40 -6.24
CA GLN A 184 -4.45 12.45 -5.23
C GLN A 184 -3.18 13.28 -5.16
N ARG A 185 -2.07 12.80 -5.76
CA ARG A 185 -0.76 13.48 -5.71
C ARG A 185 -0.38 13.82 -4.27
N GLN A 186 -0.19 12.77 -3.46
CA GLN A 186 0.20 12.89 -2.06
C GLN A 186 1.72 13.10 -1.92
N ILE A 187 2.10 13.88 -0.90
CA ILE A 187 3.52 14.16 -0.60
C ILE A 187 4.26 12.91 -0.11
N GLN A 188 3.56 12.07 0.65
CA GLN A 188 4.09 10.81 1.20
C GLN A 188 3.76 9.68 0.21
N LEU A 189 4.77 8.96 -0.25
CA LEU A 189 4.65 7.89 -1.25
C LEU A 189 4.84 6.49 -0.65
N GLU A 190 5.10 6.40 0.65
CA GLU A 190 5.36 5.15 1.39
C GLU A 190 4.27 4.12 1.16
N ARG A 191 3.00 4.51 1.34
CA ARG A 191 1.86 3.62 1.11
C ARG A 191 1.81 3.11 -0.33
N VAL A 192 2.14 3.94 -1.30
CA VAL A 192 2.19 3.51 -2.71
C VAL A 192 3.31 2.49 -2.91
N HIS A 193 4.48 2.73 -2.34
CA HIS A 193 5.59 1.79 -2.41
C HIS A 193 5.25 0.44 -1.76
N GLU A 194 4.57 0.46 -0.60
CA GLU A 194 4.08 -0.76 0.08
C GLU A 194 3.09 -1.54 -0.80
N LEU A 195 2.12 -0.88 -1.42
CA LEU A 195 1.16 -1.52 -2.34
C LEU A 195 1.86 -2.11 -3.58
N LEU A 196 2.84 -1.40 -4.14
CA LEU A 196 3.62 -1.89 -5.28
C LEU A 196 4.51 -3.08 -4.90
N ASP A 197 5.10 -3.06 -3.70
CA ASP A 197 5.86 -4.19 -3.16
C ASP A 197 4.96 -5.43 -2.93
N GLN A 198 3.71 -5.23 -2.50
CA GLN A 198 2.74 -6.32 -2.38
C GLN A 198 2.36 -6.87 -3.76
N ALA A 199 2.11 -6.00 -4.74
CA ALA A 199 1.80 -6.38 -6.12
C ALA A 199 2.91 -7.21 -6.80
N GLU A 200 4.18 -6.91 -6.53
CA GLU A 200 5.31 -7.71 -7.06
C GLU A 200 5.35 -9.12 -6.48
N ARG A 201 4.90 -9.31 -5.24
CA ARG A 201 4.90 -10.62 -4.55
C ARG A 201 3.77 -11.54 -4.97
N VAL A 202 2.73 -11.02 -5.63
CA VAL A 202 1.65 -11.85 -6.14
C VAL A 202 2.21 -12.79 -7.23
N PRO A 203 2.15 -14.12 -7.04
CA PRO A 203 2.59 -15.08 -8.04
C PRO A 203 1.67 -15.01 -9.27
N LEU A 204 2.26 -15.10 -10.45
CA LEU A 204 1.54 -15.17 -11.72
C LEU A 204 1.52 -16.62 -12.21
N SER A 205 0.38 -17.07 -12.71
CA SER A 205 0.28 -18.35 -13.40
C SER A 205 1.03 -18.32 -14.74
N GLU A 206 1.48 -19.47 -15.22
CA GLU A 206 2.21 -19.56 -16.49
C GLU A 206 1.38 -18.99 -17.66
N GLY A 207 2.02 -18.15 -18.48
CA GLY A 207 1.38 -17.49 -19.63
C GLY A 207 0.49 -16.29 -19.28
N ARG A 208 0.39 -15.90 -18.01
CA ARG A 208 -0.41 -14.75 -17.56
C ARG A 208 0.48 -13.58 -17.16
N ALA A 209 0.06 -12.38 -17.52
CA ALA A 209 0.78 -11.15 -17.24
C ALA A 209 0.03 -10.29 -16.22
N ARG A 210 0.77 -9.46 -15.48
CA ARG A 210 0.16 -8.42 -14.64
C ARG A 210 -0.67 -7.46 -15.52
N PRO A 211 -1.70 -6.81 -14.95
CA PRO A 211 -2.37 -5.71 -15.65
C PRO A 211 -1.35 -4.68 -16.14
N GLU A 212 -1.42 -4.28 -17.41
CA GLU A 212 -0.45 -3.34 -18.01
C GLU A 212 -0.34 -2.03 -17.22
N ARG A 213 -1.46 -1.58 -16.65
CA ARG A 213 -1.53 -0.38 -15.80
C ARG A 213 -0.67 -0.53 -14.55
N LEU A 214 -0.68 -1.69 -13.90
CA LEU A 214 0.14 -1.99 -12.72
C LEU A 214 1.61 -2.10 -13.09
N GLU A 215 1.91 -2.82 -14.18
CA GLU A 215 3.28 -2.97 -14.69
C GLU A 215 3.93 -1.60 -14.96
N ARG A 216 3.15 -0.64 -15.47
CA ARG A 216 3.61 0.74 -15.65
C ARG A 216 3.99 1.43 -14.34
N PHE A 217 3.27 1.20 -13.23
CA PHE A 217 3.65 1.77 -11.93
C PHE A 217 4.90 1.09 -11.35
N LEU A 218 5.02 -0.23 -11.51
CA LEU A 218 6.20 -0.99 -11.10
C LEU A 218 7.46 -0.49 -11.84
N ARG A 219 7.37 -0.31 -13.16
CA ARG A 219 8.45 0.26 -13.97
C ARG A 219 8.76 1.70 -13.60
N ALA A 220 7.75 2.54 -13.34
CA ALA A 220 7.98 3.91 -12.92
C ALA A 220 8.75 4.02 -11.59
N ARG A 221 8.59 3.03 -10.70
CA ARG A 221 9.32 2.94 -9.44
C ARG A 221 10.75 2.43 -9.60
N SER A 222 10.96 1.41 -10.42
CA SER A 222 12.25 0.69 -10.52
C SER A 222 13.18 1.19 -11.62
N GLY A 223 12.64 1.77 -12.69
CA GLY A 223 13.38 2.20 -13.88
C GLY A 223 12.51 2.09 -15.13
N PRO A 224 11.88 3.19 -15.59
CA PRO A 224 10.90 3.12 -16.68
C PRO A 224 11.53 3.11 -18.08
N THR A 225 12.85 3.18 -18.19
CA THR A 225 13.61 3.20 -19.46
C THR A 225 14.50 1.96 -19.55
N PRO A 226 14.88 1.51 -20.75
CA PRO A 226 15.81 0.38 -20.89
C PRO A 226 17.14 0.58 -20.16
N LEU A 227 17.63 1.83 -20.11
CA LEU A 227 18.88 2.16 -19.41
C LEU A 227 18.71 2.11 -17.90
N SER A 228 17.65 2.72 -17.37
CA SER A 228 17.37 2.72 -15.93
C SER A 228 17.02 1.34 -15.40
N GLU A 229 16.31 0.53 -16.19
CA GLU A 229 15.99 -0.86 -15.85
C GLU A 229 17.25 -1.74 -15.80
N ARG A 230 18.19 -1.55 -16.74
CA ARG A 230 19.48 -2.27 -16.76
C ARG A 230 20.39 -1.87 -15.60
N HIS A 231 20.35 -0.59 -15.21
CA HIS A 231 21.20 -0.04 -14.15
C HIS A 231 20.34 0.48 -12.99
N ARG A 232 19.82 -0.46 -12.19
CA ARG A 232 19.02 -0.14 -10.99
C ARG A 232 19.83 0.54 -9.89
N ASP A 233 21.13 0.28 -9.84
CA ASP A 233 22.05 0.96 -8.95
C ASP A 233 22.34 2.39 -9.44
N PRO A 234 22.17 3.44 -8.60
CA PRO A 234 22.38 4.83 -9.01
C PRO A 234 23.80 5.15 -9.50
N GLU A 235 24.84 4.49 -8.95
CA GLU A 235 26.22 4.75 -9.37
C GLU A 235 26.51 4.12 -10.73
N ALA A 236 26.07 2.88 -10.93
CA ALA A 236 26.15 2.22 -12.24
C ALA A 236 25.39 3.01 -13.31
N TYR A 237 24.21 3.54 -12.98
CA TYR A 237 23.43 4.38 -13.90
C TYR A 237 24.17 5.69 -14.21
N ARG A 238 24.78 6.34 -13.22
CA ARG A 238 25.59 7.55 -13.42
C ARG A 238 26.74 7.31 -14.40
N ALA A 239 27.46 6.20 -14.23
CA ALA A 239 28.56 5.82 -15.12
C ALA A 239 28.07 5.58 -16.56
N ALA A 240 26.92 4.93 -16.73
CA ALA A 240 26.32 4.71 -18.04
C ALA A 240 25.83 6.02 -18.68
N LEU A 241 25.23 6.92 -17.90
CA LEU A 241 24.75 8.23 -18.36
C LEU A 241 25.90 9.11 -18.89
N ALA A 242 27.07 9.04 -18.25
CA ALA A 242 28.27 9.77 -18.67
C ALA A 242 28.77 9.35 -20.07
N GLN A 243 28.44 8.15 -20.53
CA GLN A 243 28.83 7.63 -21.85
C GLN A 243 27.86 8.06 -22.97
N LEU A 244 26.67 8.54 -22.62
CA LEU A 244 25.65 8.90 -23.60
C LEU A 244 25.94 10.23 -24.29
N GLY A 245 25.69 10.28 -25.60
CA GLY A 245 25.66 11.53 -26.36
C GLY A 245 24.46 12.42 -25.99
N GLN A 246 24.52 13.71 -26.31
CA GLN A 246 23.44 14.67 -25.98
C GLN A 246 22.06 14.23 -26.48
N GLN A 247 21.98 13.69 -27.71
CA GLN A 247 20.71 13.22 -28.28
C GLN A 247 20.13 12.03 -27.51
N GLU A 248 20.96 11.06 -27.14
CA GLU A 248 20.56 9.88 -26.36
C GLU A 248 20.10 10.29 -24.95
N ARG A 249 20.82 11.23 -24.32
CA ARG A 249 20.41 11.83 -23.04
C ARG A 249 19.06 12.53 -23.15
N CYS A 250 18.78 13.26 -24.23
CA CYS A 250 17.48 13.88 -24.45
C CYS A 250 16.36 12.84 -24.62
N VAL A 251 16.63 11.71 -25.28
CA VAL A 251 15.68 10.60 -25.41
C VAL A 251 15.37 9.99 -24.03
N GLU A 252 16.41 9.74 -23.24
CA GLU A 252 16.32 9.22 -21.87
C GLU A 252 15.53 10.18 -20.96
N ALA A 253 15.92 11.45 -20.94
CA ALA A 253 15.25 12.51 -20.18
C ALA A 253 13.76 12.61 -20.54
N ARG A 254 13.43 12.58 -21.83
CA ARG A 254 12.04 12.62 -22.29
C ARG A 254 11.25 11.39 -21.85
N ALA A 255 11.86 10.20 -21.85
CA ALA A 255 11.19 8.97 -21.41
C ALA A 255 10.93 8.99 -19.90
N LEU A 256 11.93 9.38 -19.11
CA LEU A 256 11.81 9.58 -17.66
C LEU A 256 10.74 10.63 -17.34
N GLY A 257 10.76 11.79 -17.99
CA GLY A 257 9.77 12.85 -17.78
C GLY A 257 8.34 12.46 -18.16
N ARG A 258 8.17 11.61 -19.19
CA ARG A 258 6.84 11.02 -19.49
C ARG A 258 6.36 10.14 -18.34
N SER A 259 7.20 9.22 -17.85
CA SER A 259 6.85 8.35 -16.71
C SER A 259 6.45 9.18 -15.50
N LEU A 260 7.30 10.16 -15.12
CA LEU A 260 7.09 11.05 -13.98
C LEU A 260 5.73 11.75 -14.03
N ARG A 261 5.35 12.30 -15.20
CA ARG A 261 4.08 13.02 -15.34
C ARG A 261 2.86 12.11 -15.38
N MET A 262 2.99 10.93 -15.97
CA MET A 262 1.88 9.99 -16.00
C MET A 262 1.59 9.43 -14.61
N THR A 263 2.61 8.93 -13.92
CA THR A 263 2.41 8.19 -12.67
C THR A 263 2.51 9.08 -11.44
N GLY A 264 3.26 10.18 -11.49
CA GLY A 264 3.65 10.97 -10.31
C GLY A 264 4.76 10.31 -9.49
N LEU A 265 5.28 9.16 -9.93
CA LEU A 265 6.39 8.46 -9.31
C LEU A 265 7.70 8.82 -10.00
N ALA A 266 8.75 8.93 -9.21
CA ALA A 266 10.11 9.12 -9.67
C ALA A 266 10.98 8.00 -9.11
N CYS A 267 11.87 7.45 -9.94
CA CYS A 267 12.88 6.50 -9.50
C CYS A 267 14.21 7.23 -9.22
N PRO A 268 15.16 6.59 -8.50
CA PRO A 268 16.47 7.18 -8.22
C PRO A 268 17.22 7.71 -9.45
N GLN A 269 17.04 7.05 -10.60
CA GLN A 269 17.67 7.41 -11.88
C GLN A 269 17.18 8.76 -12.41
N HIS A 270 15.92 9.14 -12.16
CA HIS A 270 15.46 10.50 -12.47
C HIS A 270 16.29 11.55 -11.74
N ALA A 271 16.59 11.31 -10.47
CA ALA A 271 17.36 12.24 -9.65
C ALA A 271 18.84 12.28 -10.08
N VAL A 272 19.42 11.14 -10.47
CA VAL A 272 20.77 11.10 -11.05
C VAL A 272 20.81 11.90 -12.35
N LEU A 273 19.91 11.63 -13.31
CA LEU A 273 19.91 12.35 -14.59
C LEU A 273 19.77 13.86 -14.40
N LEU A 274 18.83 14.28 -13.57
CA LEU A 274 18.63 15.71 -13.31
C LEU A 274 19.82 16.31 -12.54
N GLY A 275 20.38 15.57 -11.57
CA GLY A 275 21.50 16.03 -10.74
C GLY A 275 22.82 16.16 -11.50
N GLU A 276 23.04 15.38 -12.56
CA GLU A 276 24.25 15.52 -13.41
C GLU A 276 24.08 16.61 -14.48
N HIS A 277 22.86 16.82 -14.99
CA HIS A 277 22.60 17.70 -16.14
C HIS A 277 21.70 18.91 -15.84
N PHE A 278 21.62 19.36 -14.58
CA PHE A 278 20.77 20.50 -14.19
C PHE A 278 21.14 21.85 -14.82
N ALA A 279 22.36 21.96 -15.36
CA ALA A 279 22.80 23.15 -16.08
C ALA A 279 22.29 23.19 -17.53
N GLU A 280 21.92 22.05 -18.10
CA GLU A 280 21.42 21.91 -19.47
C GLU A 280 19.90 22.14 -19.50
N SER A 281 19.46 23.34 -19.89
CA SER A 281 18.02 23.70 -19.87
C SER A 281 17.15 22.71 -20.65
N GLU A 282 17.58 22.28 -21.84
CA GLU A 282 16.84 21.32 -22.66
C GLU A 282 16.65 19.97 -21.94
N THR A 283 17.70 19.44 -21.32
CA THR A 283 17.65 18.18 -20.57
C THR A 283 16.71 18.30 -19.37
N VAL A 284 16.77 19.42 -18.63
CA VAL A 284 15.88 19.69 -17.49
C VAL A 284 14.41 19.78 -17.93
N GLU A 285 14.12 20.52 -18.98
CA GLU A 285 12.78 20.69 -19.52
C GLU A 285 12.16 19.36 -19.96
N LEU A 286 12.97 18.48 -20.56
CA LEU A 286 12.56 17.14 -20.96
C LEU A 286 12.39 16.19 -19.75
N ALA A 287 13.34 16.20 -18.82
CA ALA A 287 13.35 15.33 -17.64
C ALA A 287 12.18 15.60 -16.68
N LEU A 288 11.81 16.87 -16.51
CA LEU A 288 10.63 17.28 -15.72
C LEU A 288 9.37 17.40 -16.57
N ARG A 289 9.50 17.29 -17.90
CA ARG A 289 8.43 17.48 -18.89
C ARG A 289 7.64 18.76 -18.60
N LEU A 290 8.33 19.89 -18.53
CA LEU A 290 7.74 21.18 -18.18
C LEU A 290 6.79 21.68 -19.26
N ASN A 291 5.68 22.27 -18.85
CA ASN A 291 4.82 23.06 -19.75
C ASN A 291 5.46 24.41 -20.10
N ALA A 292 4.86 25.17 -21.03
CA ALA A 292 5.40 26.46 -21.46
C ALA A 292 5.60 27.48 -20.31
N PRO A 293 4.66 27.68 -19.37
CA PRO A 293 4.92 28.49 -18.17
C PRO A 293 6.13 28.03 -17.35
N GLY A 294 6.29 26.72 -17.15
CA GLY A 294 7.41 26.15 -16.41
C GLY A 294 8.76 26.35 -17.10
N GLN A 295 8.80 26.28 -18.44
CA GLN A 295 10.00 26.58 -19.23
C GLN A 295 10.42 28.05 -19.08
N VAL A 296 9.45 28.98 -19.15
CA VAL A 296 9.70 30.40 -18.93
C VAL A 296 10.20 30.67 -17.51
N GLU A 297 9.59 30.03 -16.51
CA GLU A 297 10.02 30.17 -15.11
C GLU A 297 11.44 29.63 -14.89
N LEU A 298 11.76 28.47 -15.47
CA LEU A 298 13.10 27.88 -15.41
C LEU A 298 14.15 28.82 -16.01
N ALA A 299 13.87 29.38 -17.19
CA ALA A 299 14.76 30.33 -17.84
C ALA A 299 14.98 31.59 -16.99
N ARG A 300 13.93 32.10 -16.34
CA ARG A 300 14.01 33.29 -15.47
C ARG A 300 14.75 33.02 -14.15
N GLN A 301 14.50 31.87 -13.53
CA GLN A 301 14.99 31.52 -12.18
C GLN A 301 16.08 30.44 -12.20
N GLN A 302 16.87 30.37 -13.28
CA GLN A 302 17.85 29.32 -13.49
C GLN A 302 18.80 29.17 -12.28
N ARG A 303 19.34 30.27 -11.74
CA ARG A 303 20.27 30.20 -10.59
C ARG A 303 19.64 29.60 -9.34
N LEU A 304 18.40 29.97 -9.03
CA LEU A 304 17.69 29.45 -7.87
C LEU A 304 17.33 27.97 -8.07
N PHE A 305 16.89 27.60 -9.27
CA PHE A 305 16.63 26.21 -9.63
C PHE A 305 17.89 25.34 -9.52
N GLN A 306 19.01 25.77 -10.09
CA GLN A 306 20.26 25.01 -10.02
C GLN A 306 20.78 24.87 -8.57
N ARG A 307 20.48 25.84 -7.70
CA ARG A 307 20.76 25.70 -6.26
C ARG A 307 19.82 24.66 -5.64
N LEU A 308 18.52 24.75 -5.87
CA LEU A 308 17.55 23.75 -5.39
C LEU A 308 17.97 22.32 -5.75
N VAL A 309 18.33 22.08 -7.02
CA VAL A 309 18.76 20.76 -7.47
C VAL A 309 19.99 20.28 -6.70
N ARG A 310 21.01 21.14 -6.54
CA ARG A 310 22.21 20.79 -5.77
C ARG A 310 21.93 20.49 -4.30
N GLU A 311 21.00 21.21 -3.68
CA GLU A 311 20.72 21.04 -2.25
C GLU A 311 19.82 19.83 -1.98
N CYS A 312 18.85 19.51 -2.85
CA CYS A 312 17.79 18.55 -2.50
C CYS A 312 17.58 17.38 -3.45
N VAL A 313 18.13 17.39 -4.66
CA VAL A 313 17.95 16.27 -5.60
C VAL A 313 19.03 15.23 -5.36
N ARG A 314 18.60 14.11 -4.77
CA ARG A 314 19.40 12.93 -4.47
C ARG A 314 18.59 11.68 -4.88
N PRO A 315 19.25 10.54 -5.11
CA PRO A 315 18.57 9.26 -5.29
C PRO A 315 17.49 8.98 -4.22
N ALA A 316 17.80 9.25 -2.94
CA ALA A 316 16.88 9.06 -1.82
C ALA A 316 15.70 10.06 -1.77
N THR A 317 15.78 11.17 -2.48
CA THR A 317 14.76 12.23 -2.51
C THR A 317 14.10 12.36 -3.89
N ALA A 318 14.25 11.37 -4.77
CA ALA A 318 13.72 11.39 -6.14
C ALA A 318 12.21 11.69 -6.20
N GLY A 319 11.43 11.26 -5.20
CA GLY A 319 10.00 11.58 -5.09
C GLY A 319 9.67 13.07 -5.11
N SER A 320 10.63 13.96 -4.82
CA SER A 320 10.44 15.42 -4.89
C SER A 320 10.40 16.00 -6.30
N LEU A 321 10.81 15.23 -7.33
CA LEU A 321 10.91 15.74 -8.70
C LEU A 321 9.57 16.12 -9.31
N TYR A 322 8.50 15.41 -8.96
CA TYR A 322 7.15 15.80 -9.37
C TYR A 322 6.79 17.15 -8.74
N GLY A 323 7.03 17.33 -7.44
CA GLY A 323 6.84 18.61 -6.75
C GLY A 323 7.64 19.74 -7.38
N LEU A 324 8.92 19.50 -7.69
CA LEU A 324 9.82 20.47 -8.32
C LEU A 324 9.29 20.94 -9.69
N ALA A 325 8.82 20.00 -10.51
CA ALA A 325 8.20 20.33 -11.79
C ALA A 325 6.99 21.25 -11.60
N ARG A 326 6.14 20.96 -10.61
CA ARG A 326 4.94 21.77 -10.32
C ARG A 326 5.26 23.15 -9.75
N VAL A 327 6.30 23.27 -8.93
CA VAL A 327 6.81 24.56 -8.41
C VAL A 327 7.20 25.50 -9.56
N LEU A 328 7.87 24.97 -10.59
CA LEU A 328 8.22 25.72 -11.79
C LEU A 328 6.97 26.10 -12.60
N GLU A 329 6.09 25.15 -12.88
CA GLU A 329 4.87 25.39 -13.67
C GLU A 329 3.91 26.40 -13.04
N ALA A 330 3.89 26.47 -11.71
CA ALA A 330 3.08 27.44 -10.97
C ALA A 330 3.78 28.80 -10.78
N GLY A 331 4.99 28.97 -11.33
CA GLY A 331 5.75 30.23 -11.24
C GLY A 331 6.13 30.61 -9.80
N LEU A 332 6.29 29.62 -8.91
CA LEU A 332 6.45 29.88 -7.48
C LEU A 332 7.85 30.42 -7.14
N LEU A 333 8.88 30.07 -7.91
CA LEU A 333 10.26 30.48 -7.62
C LEU A 333 10.46 31.99 -7.72
N SER A 334 9.66 32.67 -8.53
CA SER A 334 9.71 34.13 -8.67
C SER A 334 8.87 34.90 -7.67
N ARG A 335 8.17 34.20 -6.76
CA ARG A 335 7.49 34.85 -5.65
C ARG A 335 8.54 35.22 -4.60
N PRO A 336 8.64 36.50 -4.19
CA PRO A 336 9.68 36.94 -3.27
C PRO A 336 9.59 36.23 -1.90
N GLU A 337 8.38 35.86 -1.47
CA GLU A 337 8.15 35.13 -0.21
C GLU A 337 8.71 33.71 -0.28
N VAL A 338 8.54 33.04 -1.43
CA VAL A 338 9.05 31.69 -1.67
C VAL A 338 10.56 31.73 -1.77
N GLU A 339 11.12 32.68 -2.54
CA GLU A 339 12.57 32.85 -2.63
C GLU A 339 13.20 33.10 -1.26
N ALA A 340 12.65 34.03 -0.47
CA ALA A 340 13.14 34.33 0.86
C ALA A 340 13.02 33.12 1.82
N GLY A 341 11.92 32.36 1.72
CA GLY A 341 11.71 31.13 2.47
C GLY A 341 12.75 30.06 2.15
N LEU A 342 12.99 29.80 0.86
CA LEU A 342 13.99 28.84 0.40
C LEU A 342 15.40 29.25 0.82
N ARG A 343 15.76 30.53 0.71
CA ARG A 343 17.06 31.03 1.18
C ARG A 343 17.30 30.78 2.66
N ARG A 344 16.28 30.98 3.50
CA ARG A 344 16.36 30.63 4.94
C ARG A 344 16.48 29.12 5.13
N LEU A 345 15.75 28.33 4.35
CA LEU A 345 15.80 26.87 4.44
C LEU A 345 17.18 26.31 4.06
N PHE A 346 17.84 26.87 3.04
CA PHE A 346 19.20 26.48 2.66
C PHE A 346 20.27 26.78 3.71
N ALA A 347 20.02 27.75 4.60
CA ALA A 347 20.92 28.14 5.67
C ALA A 347 20.48 27.60 7.03
N LEU A 348 19.45 26.74 7.07
CA LEU A 348 18.85 26.28 8.32
C LEU A 348 19.77 25.25 8.99
N GLU A 349 20.19 25.54 10.21
CA GLU A 349 20.87 24.59 11.08
C GLU A 349 19.85 23.81 11.92
N LEU A 350 19.97 22.48 11.93
CA LEU A 350 19.03 21.61 12.63
C LEU A 350 19.40 21.46 14.09
N ALA A 351 18.42 21.71 14.97
CA ALA A 351 18.57 21.45 16.39
C ALA A 351 18.85 19.95 16.64
N PRO A 352 19.67 19.58 17.64
CA PRO A 352 20.06 18.18 17.88
C PRO A 352 18.89 17.20 18.04
N SER A 353 17.80 17.63 18.69
CA SER A 353 16.60 16.82 18.89
C SER A 353 15.81 16.58 17.59
N VAL A 354 15.91 17.49 16.62
CA VAL A 354 15.32 17.33 15.27
C VAL A 354 16.19 16.37 14.47
N THR A 355 17.51 16.57 14.48
CA THR A 355 18.48 15.70 13.82
C THR A 355 18.33 14.25 14.25
N ALA A 356 18.23 13.98 15.55
CA ALA A 356 18.03 12.63 16.08
C ALA A 356 16.76 11.97 15.55
N ARG A 357 15.64 12.71 15.51
CA ARG A 357 14.36 12.20 14.97
C ARG A 357 14.43 11.93 13.48
N LEU A 358 15.07 12.81 12.71
CA LEU A 358 15.18 12.64 11.26
C LEU A 358 16.12 11.47 10.91
N ARG A 359 17.24 11.29 11.61
CA ARG A 359 18.13 10.13 11.44
C ARG A 359 17.42 8.81 11.76
N ALA A 360 16.63 8.78 12.84
CA ALA A 360 15.83 7.60 13.14
C ALA A 360 14.84 7.22 12.02
N ARG A 361 14.40 8.19 11.20
CA ARG A 361 13.46 7.98 10.10
C ARG A 361 14.12 7.71 8.74
N PHE A 362 15.23 8.38 8.44
CA PHE A 362 15.88 8.35 7.12
C PHE A 362 17.22 7.62 7.09
N GLY A 363 17.77 7.26 8.26
CA GLY A 363 19.09 6.66 8.43
C GLY A 363 20.14 7.68 8.87
N ASP A 364 21.22 7.18 9.47
CA ASP A 364 22.29 8.03 10.03
C ASP A 364 23.12 8.74 8.96
N GLU A 365 23.30 8.12 7.79
CA GLU A 365 24.07 8.65 6.66
C GLU A 365 23.26 9.58 5.75
N ALA A 366 21.96 9.78 6.04
CA ALA A 366 21.08 10.57 5.19
C ALA A 366 21.43 12.07 5.23
N ASP A 367 21.39 12.71 4.06
CA ASP A 367 21.47 14.17 3.93
C ASP A 367 20.14 14.78 4.38
N LEU A 368 20.06 15.12 5.68
CA LEU A 368 18.83 15.60 6.31
C LEU A 368 18.34 16.93 5.72
N SER A 369 19.29 17.80 5.34
CA SER A 369 18.97 19.08 4.69
C SER A 369 18.31 18.85 3.33
N ALA A 370 18.84 17.90 2.54
CA ALA A 370 18.23 17.51 1.28
C ALA A 370 16.79 16.99 1.47
N HIS A 371 16.56 16.13 2.48
CA HIS A 371 15.21 15.62 2.79
C HIS A 371 14.23 16.73 3.19
N LEU A 372 14.67 17.72 3.99
CA LEU A 372 13.82 18.84 4.39
C LEU A 372 13.45 19.74 3.23
N ILE A 373 14.43 20.09 2.38
CA ILE A 373 14.19 20.92 1.19
C ILE A 373 13.30 20.17 0.20
N ALA A 374 13.55 18.88 -0.03
CA ALA A 374 12.72 18.02 -0.86
C ALA A 374 11.27 17.95 -0.35
N GLY A 375 11.09 17.83 0.97
CA GLY A 375 9.78 17.90 1.61
C GLY A 375 9.08 19.23 1.39
N ALA A 376 9.79 20.36 1.56
CA ALA A 376 9.24 21.69 1.30
C ALA A 376 8.84 21.89 -0.17
N VAL A 377 9.67 21.42 -1.11
CA VAL A 377 9.36 21.44 -2.56
C VAL A 377 8.09 20.65 -2.85
N ASN A 378 7.90 19.48 -2.22
CA ASN A 378 6.67 18.72 -2.35
C ASN A 378 5.46 19.44 -1.77
N VAL A 379 5.58 20.06 -0.60
CA VAL A 379 4.49 20.85 0.00
C VAL A 379 4.07 22.01 -0.91
N LEU A 380 5.03 22.69 -1.53
CA LEU A 380 4.76 23.82 -2.43
C LEU A 380 4.19 23.37 -3.79
N GLY A 381 4.69 22.26 -4.34
CA GLY A 381 4.37 21.83 -5.69
C GLY A 381 3.14 20.93 -5.81
N GLN A 382 2.82 20.15 -4.78
CA GLN A 382 1.74 19.18 -4.86
C GLN A 382 0.37 19.82 -4.53
N PRO A 383 -0.69 19.47 -5.27
CA PRO A 383 -1.97 20.19 -5.25
C PRO A 383 -2.68 20.15 -3.88
N LEU A 384 -2.53 19.05 -3.14
CA LEU A 384 -3.16 18.90 -1.82
C LEU A 384 -2.31 19.46 -0.67
N GLY A 385 -1.04 19.81 -0.91
CA GLY A 385 -0.12 20.24 0.14
C GLY A 385 -0.13 19.29 1.34
N LEU A 386 -0.18 19.86 2.54
CA LEU A 386 -0.33 19.09 3.79
C LEU A 386 -1.83 18.81 4.04
N GLY A 387 -2.31 17.66 3.60
CA GLY A 387 -3.61 17.13 4.01
C GLY A 387 -3.58 16.59 5.44
N GLN A 388 -4.74 16.49 6.10
CA GLN A 388 -4.84 15.94 7.47
C GLN A 388 -4.56 14.42 7.57
N GLY A 389 -4.19 13.76 6.47
CA GLY A 389 -4.05 12.31 6.39
C GLY A 389 -5.38 11.58 6.61
N ASN A 390 -5.40 10.28 6.35
CA ASN A 390 -6.49 9.41 6.80
C ASN A 390 -6.33 9.16 8.30
N ASN A 391 -6.43 10.20 9.13
CA ASN A 391 -6.50 10.05 10.57
C ASN A 391 -7.96 9.70 10.94
N PRO A 392 -8.23 8.53 11.56
CA PRO A 392 -9.60 8.08 11.87
C PRO A 392 -10.39 9.03 12.79
N THR A 393 -9.78 10.08 13.32
CA THR A 393 -10.43 11.12 14.14
C THR A 393 -11.36 12.06 13.38
N CYS A 394 -11.37 12.06 12.03
CA CYS A 394 -12.24 12.94 11.23
C CYS A 394 -13.52 12.27 10.67
N GLN A 395 -13.94 11.13 11.22
CA GLN A 395 -15.23 10.51 10.90
C GLN A 395 -16.43 11.09 11.67
N SER A 396 -16.20 11.89 12.71
CA SER A 396 -17.29 12.47 13.52
C SER A 396 -17.99 13.69 12.89
N ALA A 397 -17.63 14.06 11.66
CA ALA A 397 -18.17 15.23 10.96
C ALA A 397 -18.79 14.92 9.58
N ARG A 398 -19.13 13.66 9.30
CA ARG A 398 -19.95 13.28 8.13
C ARG A 398 -21.18 12.50 8.53
#